data_AF-A0A6B3I6K5-F1
#
_entry.id   AF-A0A6B3I6K5-F1
#
_cell.length_a   1.000
_cell.length_b   1.000
_cell.length_c   1.000
_cell.angle_alpha   90.00
_cell.angle_beta   90.00
_cell.angle_gamma   90.00
#
_symmetry.space_group_name_H-M   'P 1'
#
loop_
_entity.id
_entity.type
_entity.pdbx_description
1 polymer ?
#
loop_
_entity_poly.entity_id
_entity_poly.type
_entity_poly.pdbx_seq_one_letter_code
_entity_poly.pdbx_strand_id
1 'polypeptide(L)' 'MLRVAVVGSGPSGVYTAQALLNQSLVPDVRVHVLDRLPTPYGLVRYGVAPDHEKIKSLQNSLR' A
#
# COMPACT_ATOMS: atom_id res chain seq x y z
N MET A 1 12.33 11.43 -14.40
CA MET A 1 11.03 11.05 -13.82
C MET A 1 10.72 9.57 -14.08
N LEU A 2 10.78 8.74 -13.04
CA LEU A 2 10.40 7.32 -13.09
C LEU A 2 8.92 7.17 -12.75
N ARG A 3 8.15 6.43 -13.56
CA ARG A 3 6.72 6.18 -13.31
C ARG A 3 6.51 4.69 -13.06
N VAL A 4 5.90 4.36 -11.92
CA VAL A 4 5.65 2.97 -11.50
C VAL A 4 4.16 2.77 -11.27
N ALA A 5 3.60 1.68 -11.80
CA ALA A 5 2.27 1.22 -11.46
C ALA A 5 2.39 0.02 -10.51
N VAL A 6 1.80 0.15 -9.32
CA VAL A 6 1.65 -0.94 -8.35
C VAL A 6 0.24 -1.49 -8.47
N VAL A 7 0.10 -2.76 -8.82
CA VAL A 7 -1.21 -3.43 -8.95
C VAL A 7 -1.51 -4.20 -7.68
N GLY A 8 -2.50 -3.72 -6.92
CA GLY A 8 -2.90 -4.20 -5.60
C GLY A 8 -2.54 -3.20 -4.50
N SER A 9 -3.54 -2.83 -3.68
CA SER A 9 -3.42 -1.90 -2.55
C SER A 9 -3.36 -2.59 -1.18
N GLY A 10 -3.03 -3.89 -1.16
CA GLY A 10 -2.70 -4.61 0.06
C GLY A 10 -1.38 -4.15 0.69
N PRO A 11 -0.97 -4.74 1.83
CA PRO A 11 0.25 -4.34 2.54
C PRO A 11 1.49 -4.30 1.66
N SER A 12 1.72 -5.35 0.86
CA SER A 12 2.87 -5.41 -0.04
C SER A 12 2.89 -4.24 -1.02
N GLY A 13 1.76 -3.94 -1.67
CA GLY A 13 1.66 -2.85 -2.62
C GLY A 13 1.92 -1.48 -2.00
N VAL A 14 1.34 -1.22 -0.82
CA VAL A 14 1.57 0.06 -0.12
C VAL A 14 3.01 0.18 0.37
N TYR A 15 3.60 -0.87 0.95
CA TYR A 15 5.01 -0.83 1.37
C TYR A 15 5.96 -0.66 0.19
N THR A 16 5.69 -1.29 -0.95
CA THR A 16 6.48 -1.07 -2.17
C THR A 16 6.36 0.38 -2.65
N ALA A 17 5.15 0.94 -2.67
CA ALA A 17 4.95 2.35 -3.04
C ALA A 17 5.72 3.29 -2.10
N GLN A 18 5.63 3.06 -0.79
CA GLN A 18 6.38 3.83 0.22
C GLN A 18 7.89 3.73 0.00
N ALA A 19 8.43 2.53 -0.20
CA ALA A 19 9.87 2.33 -0.42
C ALA A 19 10.36 3.06 -1.67
N LEU A 20 9.58 3.04 -2.76
CA LEU A 20 9.89 3.74 -4.00
C LEU A 20 9.87 5.28 -3.86
N LEU A 21 8.99 5.80 -3.00
CA LEU A 21 8.90 7.24 -2.72
C LEU A 21 9.97 7.71 -1.74
N ASN A 22 10.40 6.86 -0.80
CA ASN A 22 11.35 7.21 0.26
C ASN A 22 12.82 7.01 -0.12
N GLN A 23 13.12 6.25 -1.18
CA GLN A 23 14.49 6.07 -1.64
C GLN A 23 15.06 7.34 -2.29
N SER A 24 16.38 7.52 -2.23
CA SER A 24 17.08 8.71 -2.76
C SER A 24 17.97 8.43 -3.98
N LEU A 25 18.01 7.19 -4.48
CA LEU A 25 18.85 6.77 -5.60
C LEU A 25 18.32 7.29 -6.94
N VAL A 26 16.99 7.28 -7.10
CA VAL A 26 16.31 7.73 -8.32
C VAL A 26 15.47 8.95 -7.99
N PRO A 27 15.76 10.12 -8.58
CA PRO A 27 14.94 11.32 -8.40
C PRO A 27 13.62 11.24 -9.18
N ASP A 28 12.63 12.03 -8.77
CA ASP A 28 11.34 12.21 -9.45
C ASP A 28 10.57 10.90 -9.70
N VAL A 29 10.39 10.08 -8.65
CA VAL A 29 9.57 8.87 -8.72
C VAL A 29 8.09 9.22 -8.52
N ARG A 30 7.24 8.74 -9.43
CA ARG A 30 5.77 8.81 -9.32
C ARG A 30 5.20 7.40 -9.29
N VAL A 31 4.46 7.08 -8.23
CA VAL A 31 3.81 5.79 -8.06
C VAL A 31 2.29 5.94 -8.23
N HIS A 32 1.69 5.08 -9.04
CA HIS A 32 0.26 4.91 -9.15
C HIS A 32 -0.12 3.56 -8.55
N VAL A 33 -0.94 3.56 -7.50
CA VAL A 33 -1.48 2.31 -6.92
C VAL A 33 -2.86 2.06 -7.52
N LEU A 34 -3.03 0.90 -8.14
CA LEU A 34 -4.25 0.49 -8.82
C LEU A 34 -4.82 -0.72 -8.09
N ASP A 35 -6.09 -0.69 -7.72
CA ASP A 35 -6.77 -1.83 -7.12
C ASP A 35 -8.05 -2.16 -7.89
N ARG A 36 -8.44 -3.43 -7.86
CA ARG A 36 -9.70 -3.92 -8.40
C ARG A 36 -10.89 -3.49 -7.53
N LEU A 37 -10.69 -3.37 -6.22
CA LEU A 37 -11.74 -3.02 -5.26
C LEU A 37 -11.69 -1.51 -4.93
N PRO A 38 -12.85 -0.89 -4.64
CA PRO A 38 -12.92 0.55 -4.37
C PRO A 38 -12.31 0.95 -3.01
N THR A 39 -12.12 0.01 -2.09
CA THR A 39 -11.52 0.29 -0.79
C THR A 39 -10.16 -0.41 -0.64
N PRO A 40 -9.13 0.29 -0.15
CA PRO A 40 -7.77 -0.23 -0.12
C PRO A 40 -7.51 -1.22 1.02
N TYR A 41 -6.24 -1.62 1.16
CA TYR A 41 -5.65 -2.42 2.25
C TYR A 41 -5.78 -3.94 2.14
N GLY A 42 -6.45 -4.44 1.09
CA GLY A 42 -6.49 -5.88 0.77
C GLY A 42 -6.86 -6.74 1.99
N LEU A 43 -6.03 -7.73 2.31
CA LEU A 43 -6.29 -8.66 3.43
C LEU A 43 -6.33 -7.97 4.81
N VAL A 44 -5.74 -6.79 5.00
CA VAL A 44 -5.88 -6.07 6.27
C VAL A 44 -7.33 -5.63 6.49
N ARG A 45 -8.05 -5.37 5.40
CA ARG A 45 -9.49 -5.06 5.43
C ARG A 45 -10.36 -6.31 5.35
N TYR A 46 -10.03 -7.22 4.44
CA TYR A 46 -10.92 -8.32 4.05
C TYR A 46 -10.53 -9.71 4.59
N GLY A 47 -9.35 -9.85 5.19
CA GLY A 47 -8.83 -11.14 5.67
C GLY A 47 -8.59 -11.18 7.18
N VAL A 48 -8.11 -10.09 7.77
CA VAL A 48 -7.86 -10.02 9.22
C VAL A 48 -9.19 -10.14 9.96
N ALA A 49 -9.25 -11.13 10.87
CA ALA A 49 -10.42 -11.41 11.69
C ALA A 49 -10.91 -10.15 12.43
N PRO A 50 -12.23 -10.00 12.64
CA PRO A 50 -12.80 -8.78 13.20
C PRO A 50 -12.37 -8.49 14.64
N ASP A 51 -12.01 -9.50 15.41
CA ASP A 51 -11.50 -9.41 16.78
C ASP A 51 -9.99 -9.09 16.86
N HIS A 52 -9.28 -9.09 15.73
CA HIS A 52 -7.85 -8.77 15.65
C HIS A 52 -7.59 -7.27 15.37
N GLU A 53 -8.18 -6.39 16.18
CA GLU A 53 -8.10 -4.93 16.01
C GLU A 53 -6.66 -4.39 15.95
N LYS A 54 -5.73 -4.99 16.70
CA LYS A 54 -4.31 -4.60 16.66
C LYS A 54 -3.72 -4.76 15.26
N ILE A 55 -4.01 -5.85 14.56
CA ILE A 55 -3.51 -6.09 13.20
C ILE A 55 -4.27 -5.20 12.20
N LYS A 56 -5.58 -4.97 12.39
CA LYS A 56 -6.34 -4.03 11.57
C LYS A 56 -5.85 -2.59 11.69
N SER A 57 -5.27 -2.20 12.83
CA SER A 57 -4.72 -0.85 13.03
C SER A 57 -3.55 -0.52 12.11
N LEU A 58 -2.90 -1.52 11.49
CA LEU A 58 -1.88 -1.33 10.46
C LEU A 58 -2.37 -0.47 9.28
N GLN A 59 -3.67 -0.46 8.99
CA GLN A 59 -4.27 0.43 7.99
C GLN A 59 -3.93 1.90 8.22
N ASN A 60 -3.75 2.33 9.48
CA ASN A 60 -3.39 3.70 9.81
C ASN A 60 -1.94 4.05 9.46
N SER A 61 -1.04 3.07 9.49
CA SER A 61 0.36 3.23 9.08
C SER A 61 0.55 3.14 7.56
N LEU A 62 -0.51 2.74 6.83
CA LEU A 62 -0.54 2.60 5.38
C LEU A 62 -1.27 3.78 4.68
N ARG A 63 -1.59 4.84 5.44
CA ARG A 63 -2.22 6.07 4.94
C ARG A 63 -1.21 7.06 4.40
#